data_AF-A0A5S9QHY6-F1
#
_entry.id   AF-A0A5S9QHY6-F1
#
_cell.length_a   1.000
_cell.length_b   1.000
_cell.length_c   1.000
_cell.angle_alpha   90.00
_cell.angle_beta   90.00
_cell.angle_gamma   90.00
#
_symmetry.space_group_name_H-M   'P 1'
#
loop_
_entity.id
_entity.type
_entity.pdbx_description
1 polymer ?
#
loop_
_entity_poly.entity_id
_entity_poly.type
_entity_poly.pdbx_seq_one_letter_code
_entity_poly.pdbx_strand_id
1 'polypeptide(L)'
;MFLALFLINMLVILFAVLIHHETLYALAKFLPRLPVSRHRVLFALIGVLLAHVAEIWLFAITYYFLNAMDGFGVLSGNFSNTLLDCAYFSFTVYTSLGFGDVVPLGDLRFLSGLESLVGLVMIAWSASFMYMEMQKNW
;
A
#
# COMPACT_ATOMS: atom_id res chain seq x y z
N MET A 1 -2.13 6.20 24.49
CA MET A 1 -2.78 5.84 23.20
C MET A 1 -2.22 6.62 22.03
N PHE A 2 -2.38 7.95 22.00
CA PHE A 2 -1.99 8.80 20.86
C PHE A 2 -0.53 8.62 20.40
N LEU A 3 0.44 8.65 21.33
CA LEU A 3 1.85 8.46 21.00
C LEU A 3 2.12 7.08 20.36
N ALA A 4 1.46 6.03 20.85
CA ALA A 4 1.61 4.69 20.29
C ALA A 4 1.07 4.61 18.86
N LEU A 5 -0.13 5.17 18.62
CA LEU A 5 -0.71 5.24 17.27
C LEU A 5 0.18 6.03 16.31
N PHE A 6 0.71 7.17 16.76
CA PHE A 6 1.63 7.98 15.97
C PHE A 6 2.88 7.20 15.56
N LEU A 7 3.49 6.47 16.50
CA LEU A 7 4.67 5.63 16.22
C LEU A 7 4.34 4.48 15.27
N ILE A 8 3.19 3.82 15.44
CA ILE A 8 2.73 2.76 14.55
C ILE A 8 2.53 3.30 13.14
N ASN A 9 1.84 4.43 12.98
CA ASN A 9 1.63 5.06 11.68
C ASN A 9 2.96 5.42 11.00
N MET A 10 3.89 6.06 11.74
CA MET A 10 5.21 6.38 11.21
C MET A 10 5.98 5.15 10.74
N LEU A 11 5.95 4.08 11.53
CA LEU A 11 6.64 2.83 11.23
C LEU A 11 6.04 2.12 10.00
N VAL A 12 4.71 2.06 9.90
CA VAL A 12 4.02 1.43 8.76
C VAL A 12 4.26 2.23 7.48
N ILE A 13 4.19 3.56 7.54
CA ILE A 13 4.52 4.43 6.40
C ILE A 13 5.97 4.24 5.96
N LEU A 14 6.92 4.22 6.92
CA LEU A 14 8.33 3.99 6.63
C LEU A 14 8.53 2.65 5.90
N PHE A 15 7.92 1.57 6.40
CA PHE A 15 8.02 0.26 5.76
C PHE A 15 7.38 0.24 4.37
N ALA A 16 6.23 0.88 4.18
CA ALA A 16 5.61 1.00 2.86
C ALA A 16 6.53 1.69 1.85
N VAL A 17 7.13 2.82 2.25
CA VAL A 17 8.08 3.56 1.41
C VAL A 17 9.34 2.74 1.12
N LEU A 18 9.86 2.00 2.10
CA LEU A 18 11.03 1.13 1.91
C LEU A 18 10.72 -0.04 0.95
N ILE A 19 9.58 -0.70 1.12
CA ILE A 19 9.13 -1.77 0.19
C ILE A 19 9.05 -1.23 -1.24
N HIS A 20 8.44 -0.06 -1.41
CA HIS A 20 8.30 0.57 -2.71
C HIS A 20 9.66 0.91 -3.32
N HIS A 21 10.50 1.60 -2.56
CA HIS A 21 11.83 2.02 -2.97
C HIS A 21 12.69 0.83 -3.38
N GLU A 22 12.80 -0.19 -2.52
CA GLU A 22 13.62 -1.37 -2.80
C GLU A 22 13.10 -2.14 -4.01
N THR A 23 11.78 -2.19 -4.22
CA THR A 23 11.20 -2.82 -5.41
C THR A 23 11.57 -2.05 -6.68
N LEU A 24 11.39 -0.72 -6.70
CA LEU A 24 11.77 0.10 -7.86
C LEU A 24 13.28 0.05 -8.13
N TYR A 25 14.10 0.09 -7.07
CA TYR A 25 15.55 -0.06 -7.17
C TYR A 25 15.95 -1.42 -7.76
N ALA A 26 15.35 -2.50 -7.26
CA ALA A 26 15.57 -3.85 -7.78
C ALA A 26 15.15 -3.94 -9.25
N LEU A 27 13.96 -3.46 -9.60
CA LEU A 27 13.48 -3.43 -10.99
C LEU A 27 14.45 -2.65 -11.88
N ALA A 28 14.87 -1.45 -11.49
CA ALA A 28 15.85 -0.66 -12.25
C ALA A 28 17.17 -1.40 -12.49
N LYS A 29 17.61 -2.24 -11.54
CA LYS A 29 18.83 -3.04 -11.64
C LYS A 29 18.65 -4.31 -12.47
N PHE A 30 17.48 -4.95 -12.42
CA PHE A 30 17.22 -6.25 -13.06
C PHE A 30 16.71 -6.11 -14.50
N LEU A 31 15.87 -5.12 -14.80
CA LEU A 31 15.25 -4.94 -16.12
C LEU A 31 16.27 -4.85 -17.27
N PRO A 32 17.41 -4.13 -17.16
CA PRO A 32 18.40 -4.07 -18.23
C PRO A 32 19.02 -5.43 -18.59
N ARG A 33 18.97 -6.42 -17.68
CA ARG A 33 19.51 -7.77 -17.88
C ARG A 33 18.59 -8.65 -18.73
N LEU A 34 17.35 -8.23 -18.94
CA LEU A 34 16.42 -8.95 -19.81
C LEU A 34 16.81 -8.75 -21.28
N PRO A 35 16.91 -9.83 -22.08
CA PRO A 35 17.41 -9.75 -23.45
C PRO A 35 16.43 -9.08 -24.41
N VAL A 36 15.13 -9.07 -24.10
CA VAL A 36 14.09 -8.54 -24.99
C VAL A 36 13.46 -7.29 -24.40
N SER A 37 13.66 -6.15 -25.08
CA SER A 37 13.21 -4.82 -24.64
C SER A 37 11.72 -4.76 -24.32
N ARG A 38 10.85 -5.32 -25.18
CA ARG A 38 9.39 -5.26 -25.02
C ARG A 38 8.87 -5.91 -23.73
N HIS A 39 9.56 -6.92 -23.20
CA HIS A 39 9.12 -7.60 -21.97
C HIS A 39 9.53 -6.82 -20.71
N ARG A 40 10.48 -5.89 -20.80
CA ARG A 40 10.94 -5.10 -19.64
C ARG A 40 9.80 -4.27 -19.06
N VAL A 41 9.02 -3.60 -19.90
CA VAL A 41 7.84 -2.83 -19.46
C VAL A 41 6.81 -3.74 -18.79
N LEU A 42 6.57 -4.95 -19.33
CA LEU A 42 5.66 -5.91 -18.71
C LEU A 42 6.14 -6.38 -17.33
N PHE A 43 7.41 -6.75 -17.20
CA PHE A 43 7.99 -7.16 -15.90
C PHE A 43 8.03 -6.01 -14.90
N ALA A 44 8.29 -4.79 -15.36
CA ALA A 44 8.23 -3.58 -14.53
C ALA A 44 6.82 -3.38 -13.97
N LEU A 45 5.79 -3.45 -14.83
CA LEU A 45 4.38 -3.30 -14.44
C LEU A 45 3.97 -4.37 -13.43
N ILE A 46 4.30 -5.64 -13.68
CA ILE A 46 3.98 -6.74 -12.75
C ILE A 46 4.69 -6.53 -11.40
N GLY A 47 5.97 -6.16 -11.41
CA GLY A 47 6.72 -5.91 -10.19
C GLY A 47 6.15 -4.76 -9.35
N VAL A 48 5.76 -3.67 -10.00
CA VAL A 48 5.09 -2.53 -9.36
C VAL A 48 3.74 -2.94 -8.77
N LEU A 49 2.91 -3.70 -9.49
CA LEU A 49 1.63 -4.19 -8.97
C LEU A 49 1.83 -5.07 -7.74
N LEU A 50 2.85 -5.93 -7.74
CA LEU A 50 3.19 -6.76 -6.57
C LEU A 50 3.67 -5.91 -5.37
N ALA A 51 4.43 -4.83 -5.60
CA ALA A 51 4.78 -3.89 -4.52
C ALA A 51 3.54 -3.25 -3.89
N HIS A 52 2.61 -2.75 -4.70
CA HIS A 52 1.36 -2.19 -4.19
C HIS A 52 0.55 -3.21 -3.38
N VAL A 53 0.45 -4.45 -3.86
CA VAL A 53 -0.22 -5.52 -3.10
C VAL A 53 0.51 -5.77 -1.76
N ALA A 54 1.84 -5.82 -1.74
CA ALA A 54 2.59 -6.00 -0.50
C ALA A 54 2.38 -4.84 0.50
N GLU A 55 2.36 -3.61 0.01
CA GLU A 55 2.07 -2.42 0.83
C GLU A 55 0.65 -2.45 1.39
N ILE A 56 -0.35 -2.82 0.59
CA ILE A 56 -1.73 -3.00 1.04
C ILE A 56 -1.80 -4.08 2.14
N TRP A 57 -1.11 -5.20 1.98
CA TRP A 57 -1.06 -6.23 3.03
C TRP A 57 -0.39 -5.75 4.32
N LEU A 58 0.63 -4.89 4.22
CA LEU A 58 1.25 -4.27 5.38
C LEU A 58 0.24 -3.41 6.18
N PHE A 59 -0.56 -2.60 5.50
CA PHE A 59 -1.63 -1.82 6.13
C PHE A 59 -2.76 -2.72 6.66
N ALA A 60 -3.18 -3.74 5.89
CA ALA A 60 -4.19 -4.72 6.30
C ALA A 60 -3.85 -5.42 7.63
N ILE A 61 -2.60 -5.88 7.76
CA ILE A 61 -2.10 -6.51 8.99
C ILE A 61 -2.12 -5.50 10.15
N THR A 62 -1.74 -4.25 9.88
CA THR A 62 -1.78 -3.17 10.88
C THR A 62 -3.21 -2.93 11.36
N TYR A 63 -4.19 -2.84 10.45
CA TYR A 63 -5.61 -2.71 10.83
C TYR A 63 -6.09 -3.88 11.66
N TYR A 64 -5.74 -5.11 11.27
CA TYR A 64 -6.17 -6.30 11.99
C TYR A 64 -5.74 -6.26 13.46
N PHE A 65 -4.48 -5.90 13.73
CA PHE A 65 -3.97 -5.79 15.09
C PHE A 65 -4.56 -4.59 15.84
N LEU A 66 -4.65 -3.41 15.22
CA LEU A 66 -5.22 -2.22 15.87
C LEU A 66 -6.70 -2.37 16.18
N ASN A 67 -7.47 -3.02 15.29
CA ASN A 67 -8.89 -3.30 15.49
C ASN A 67 -9.14 -4.29 16.64
N ALA A 68 -8.20 -5.21 16.89
CA ALA A 68 -8.30 -6.16 18.00
C ALA A 68 -7.88 -5.57 19.36
N MET A 69 -7.24 -4.40 19.37
CA MET A 69 -6.77 -3.73 20.58
C MET A 69 -7.75 -2.65 21.05
N ASP A 70 -8.10 -2.69 22.33
CA ASP A 70 -8.94 -1.65 22.93
C ASP A 70 -8.25 -0.27 22.88
N GLY A 71 -9.02 0.75 22.51
CA GLY A 71 -8.60 2.15 22.61
C GLY A 71 -8.08 2.80 21.33
N PHE A 72 -7.83 2.06 20.24
CA PHE A 72 -7.48 2.65 18.94
C PHE A 72 -8.70 2.89 18.04
N GLY A 73 -9.85 2.32 18.39
CA GLY A 73 -11.05 2.35 17.56
C GLY A 73 -11.31 1.00 16.89
N VAL A 74 -12.32 0.96 16.02
CA VAL A 74 -12.77 -0.28 15.37
C VAL A 74 -13.14 -0.05 13.92
N LEU A 75 -13.03 -1.09 13.10
CA LEU A 75 -13.67 -1.18 11.80
C LEU A 75 -15.10 -1.68 12.00
N SER A 76 -16.05 -1.02 11.33
CA SER A 76 -17.48 -1.29 11.46
C SER A 76 -18.14 -1.32 10.08
N GLY A 77 -19.37 -1.84 10.01
CA GLY A 77 -20.13 -1.99 8.77
C GLY A 77 -20.15 -3.45 8.31
N ASN A 78 -19.88 -3.68 7.02
CA ASN A 78 -19.77 -5.01 6.43
C ASN A 78 -18.42 -5.68 6.81
N PHE A 79 -18.19 -5.87 8.11
CA PHE A 79 -16.92 -6.30 8.67
C PHE A 79 -17.12 -7.44 9.68
N SER A 80 -16.47 -8.58 9.46
CA SER A 80 -16.61 -9.79 10.28
C SER A 80 -15.37 -10.09 11.13
N ASN A 81 -14.54 -9.08 11.42
CA ASN A 81 -13.29 -9.21 12.19
C ASN A 81 -12.26 -10.17 11.58
N THR A 82 -12.29 -10.37 10.26
CA THR A 82 -11.30 -11.21 9.57
C THR A 82 -10.14 -10.38 9.03
N LEU A 83 -8.97 -11.01 8.88
CA LEU A 83 -7.83 -10.37 8.20
C LEU A 83 -8.15 -10.06 6.73
N LEU A 84 -8.99 -10.88 6.09
CA LEU A 84 -9.41 -10.64 4.71
C LEU A 84 -10.30 -9.40 4.58
N ASP A 85 -11.17 -9.13 5.55
CA ASP A 85 -11.95 -7.89 5.57
C ASP A 85 -11.05 -6.67 5.79
N CYS A 86 -10.00 -6.81 6.61
CA CYS A 86 -8.98 -5.76 6.78
C CYS A 86 -8.19 -5.52 5.48
N ALA A 87 -7.86 -6.59 4.74
CA ALA A 87 -7.22 -6.48 3.43
C ALA A 87 -8.14 -5.79 2.43
N TYR A 88 -9.41 -6.20 2.34
CA TYR A 88 -10.40 -5.52 1.51
C TYR A 88 -10.51 -4.03 1.84
N PHE A 89 -10.65 -3.69 3.13
CA PHE A 89 -10.68 -2.30 3.57
C PHE A 89 -9.42 -1.53 3.14
N SER A 90 -8.24 -2.08 3.39
CA SER A 90 -6.95 -1.50 2.97
C SER A 90 -6.87 -1.30 1.44
N PHE A 91 -7.32 -2.27 0.63
CA PHE A 91 -7.43 -2.09 -0.82
C PHE A 91 -8.27 -0.86 -1.18
N THR A 92 -9.43 -0.69 -0.55
CA THR A 92 -10.32 0.44 -0.85
C THR A 92 -9.73 1.78 -0.43
N VAL A 93 -8.99 1.83 0.68
CA VAL A 93 -8.39 3.06 1.20
C VAL A 93 -7.13 3.44 0.41
N TYR A 94 -6.21 2.51 0.24
CA TYR A 94 -4.94 2.71 -0.47
C TYR A 94 -5.16 3.19 -1.90
N THR A 95 -6.17 2.64 -2.59
CA THR A 95 -6.49 3.02 -3.97
C THR A 95 -7.46 4.22 -4.06
N SER A 96 -7.87 4.78 -2.93
CA SER A 96 -8.90 5.85 -2.84
C SER A 96 -10.28 5.48 -3.39
N LEU A 97 -10.58 4.18 -3.56
CA LEU A 97 -11.85 3.68 -4.06
C LEU A 97 -13.01 3.94 -3.09
N GLY A 98 -12.81 3.64 -1.80
CA GLY A 98 -13.69 4.04 -0.71
C GLY A 98 -15.18 3.69 -0.86
N PHE A 99 -15.53 2.42 -1.06
CA PHE A 99 -16.94 1.98 -1.18
C PHE A 99 -17.83 2.37 0.02
N GLY A 100 -17.24 2.55 1.21
CA GLY A 100 -17.94 3.02 2.41
C GLY A 100 -18.81 1.97 3.10
N ASP A 101 -18.72 0.71 2.68
CA ASP A 101 -19.35 -0.45 3.31
C ASP A 101 -18.62 -0.90 4.58
N VAL A 102 -17.29 -0.69 4.64
CA VAL A 102 -16.47 -0.78 5.86
C VAL A 102 -15.95 0.61 6.20
N VAL A 103 -16.13 1.03 7.46
CA VAL A 103 -15.72 2.37 7.91
C VAL A 103 -14.88 2.31 9.19
N PRO A 104 -13.81 3.13 9.30
CA PRO A 104 -13.02 3.25 10.51
C PRO A 104 -13.70 4.20 11.50
N LEU A 105 -13.77 3.78 12.76
CA LEU A 105 -14.27 4.55 13.90
C LEU A 105 -13.14 4.79 14.91
N GLY A 106 -13.22 5.88 15.67
CA GLY A 106 -12.17 6.27 16.62
C GLY A 106 -10.88 6.69 15.92
N ASP A 107 -9.74 6.42 16.56
CA ASP A 107 -8.44 6.90 16.11
C ASP A 107 -7.91 6.16 14.86
N LEU A 108 -8.45 4.98 14.53
CA LEU A 108 -8.16 4.24 13.29
C LEU A 108 -8.35 5.09 12.02
N ARG A 109 -9.21 6.11 12.07
CA ARG A 109 -9.43 7.07 10.97
C ARG A 109 -8.15 7.76 10.52
N PHE A 110 -7.21 8.00 11.42
CA PHE A 110 -5.93 8.63 11.08
C PHE A 110 -5.06 7.70 10.23
N LEU A 111 -5.02 6.40 10.54
CA LEU A 111 -4.31 5.43 9.72
C LEU A 111 -4.91 5.37 8.31
N SER A 112 -6.24 5.36 8.19
CA SER A 112 -6.91 5.35 6.87
C SER A 112 -6.67 6.61 6.05
N GLY A 113 -6.70 7.79 6.67
CA GLY A 113 -6.33 9.01 5.96
C GLY A 113 -4.88 9.00 5.46
N LEU A 114 -3.95 8.52 6.30
CA LEU A 114 -2.53 8.42 5.95
C LEU A 114 -2.27 7.37 4.87
N GLU A 115 -2.91 6.21 4.96
CA GLU A 115 -2.81 5.15 3.94
C GLU A 115 -3.28 5.64 2.57
N SER A 116 -4.40 6.37 2.50
CA SER A 116 -4.88 6.94 1.25
C SER A 116 -3.87 7.91 0.62
N LEU A 117 -3.24 8.76 1.46
CA LEU A 117 -2.17 9.64 1.01
C LEU A 117 -0.93 8.86 0.54
N VAL A 118 -0.51 7.84 1.28
CA VAL A 118 0.64 6.99 0.90
C VAL A 118 0.37 6.29 -0.42
N GLY A 119 -0.80 5.66 -0.58
CA GLY A 119 -1.17 4.95 -1.80
C GLY A 119 -1.17 5.88 -3.01
N LEU A 120 -1.73 7.09 -2.87
CA LEU A 120 -1.67 8.11 -3.92
C LEU A 120 -0.23 8.44 -4.34
N VAL A 121 0.67 8.65 -3.38
CA VAL A 121 2.08 8.98 -3.66
C VAL A 121 2.82 7.81 -4.29
N MET A 122 2.65 6.58 -3.79
CA MET A 122 3.31 5.38 -4.33
C MET A 122 2.82 5.09 -5.76
N ILE A 123 1.51 5.21 -6.02
CA ILE A 123 0.95 5.03 -7.37
C ILE A 123 1.53 6.07 -8.35
N ALA A 124 1.62 7.35 -7.93
CA ALA A 124 2.20 8.41 -8.76
C ALA A 124 3.70 8.19 -9.03
N TRP A 125 4.46 7.74 -8.03
CA TRP A 125 5.87 7.40 -8.18
C TRP A 125 6.06 6.23 -9.16
N SER A 126 5.25 5.19 -9.02
CA SER A 126 5.20 4.05 -9.94
C SER A 126 4.86 4.45 -11.38
N ALA A 127 3.88 5.34 -11.58
CA ALA A 127 3.55 5.85 -12.90
C ALA A 127 4.74 6.59 -13.54
N SER A 128 5.47 7.39 -12.74
CA SER A 128 6.68 8.10 -13.21
C SER A 128 7.80 7.14 -13.58
N PHE A 129 8.01 6.09 -12.78
CA PHE A 129 8.97 5.02 -13.09
C PHE A 129 8.60 4.28 -14.39
N MET A 130 7.33 3.89 -14.53
CA MET A 130 6.83 3.21 -15.71
C MET A 130 6.95 4.07 -16.97
N TYR A 131 6.67 5.36 -16.89
CA TYR A 131 6.88 6.29 -18.00
C TYR A 131 8.33 6.31 -18.47
N MET A 132 9.29 6.38 -17.55
CA MET A 132 10.71 6.31 -17.89
C MET A 132 11.09 4.98 -18.55
N GLU A 133 10.55 3.85 -18.07
CA GLU A 133 10.82 2.54 -18.67
C GLU A 133 10.18 2.38 -20.05
N MET A 134 9.01 2.98 -20.30
CA MET A 134 8.39 3.02 -21.62
C MET A 134 9.22 3.85 -22.60
N GLN A 135 9.71 5.04 -22.20
CA GLN A 135 10.57 5.88 -23.05
C GLN A 135 11.88 5.18 -23.47
N LYS A 136 12.42 4.28 -22.62
CA LYS A 136 13.66 3.56 -22.90
C LYS A 136 13.48 2.30 -23.75
N ASN A 137 12.36 1.60 -23.57
CA ASN A 137 12.22 0.21 -24.01
C ASN A 137 11.11 -0.02 -25.05
N TRP A 138 10.30 1.00 -25.36
CA TRP A 138 9.28 0.97 -26.40
C TRP A 138 9.83 1.50 -27.73
#